data_AF-A0A9W4MEB7-F1
#
_entry.id   AF-A0A9W4MEB7-F1
#
_cell.length_a   1.000
_cell.length_b   1.000
_cell.length_c   1.000
_cell.angle_alpha   90.00
_cell.angle_beta   90.00
_cell.angle_gamma   90.00
#
_symmetry.space_group_name_H-M   'P 1'
#
loop_
_entity.id
_entity.type
_entity.pdbx_description
1 polymer ?
#
loop_
_entity_poly.entity_id
_entity_poly.type
_entity_poly.pdbx_seq_one_letter_code
_entity_poly.pdbx_strand_id
1 'polypeptide(L)'
;MVRDVHELRRRPIGTLNPWNLARLIGQGVGLAWTLPVALEVLEETVPRLAEGGFYDDDLLSAVVRREPATWEEFPEIARRVEELLPRLTELDPDLQRIADGFRGARGQP
;
A
#
# COMPACT_ATOMS: atom_id res chain seq x y z
N MET A 1 18.87 16.20 4.62
CA MET A 1 19.40 15.05 3.87
C MET A 1 18.99 13.78 4.59
N VAL A 2 17.93 13.14 4.14
CA VAL A 2 17.51 11.79 4.57
C VAL A 2 17.13 11.04 3.30
N ARG A 3 18.15 10.65 2.51
CA ARG A 3 17.97 9.83 1.30
C ARG A 3 18.60 8.44 1.42
N ASP A 4 19.16 8.09 2.58
CA ASP A 4 20.01 6.89 2.72
C ASP A 4 19.58 5.96 3.87
N VAL A 5 18.30 5.97 4.25
CA VAL A 5 17.76 4.94 5.16
C VAL A 5 16.96 3.86 4.39
N HIS A 6 16.54 4.16 3.15
CA HIS A 6 15.79 3.24 2.30
C HIS A 6 16.65 2.12 1.70
N GLU A 7 17.92 2.37 1.37
CA GLU A 7 18.76 1.35 0.72
C GLU A 7 19.30 0.29 1.70
N LEU A 8 19.48 0.63 2.99
CA LEU A 8 20.11 -0.25 3.97
C LEU A 8 19.16 -1.26 4.64
N ARG A 9 17.83 -1.17 4.46
CA ARG A 9 16.84 -2.11 5.05
C ARG A 9 16.28 -3.16 4.09
N ARG A 10 16.74 -3.21 2.84
CA ARG A 10 16.21 -4.09 1.78
C ARG A 10 16.39 -5.60 1.99
N ARG A 11 16.86 -6.10 3.14
CA ARG A 11 17.24 -7.53 3.30
C ARG A 11 16.71 -8.32 4.51
N PRO A 12 15.83 -7.80 5.38
CA PRO A 12 14.90 -8.74 6.04
C PRO A 12 13.45 -8.24 6.21
N ILE A 13 13.03 -7.20 5.48
CA ILE A 13 11.59 -6.83 5.42
C ILE A 13 10.98 -7.19 4.05
N GLY A 14 11.76 -7.19 2.96
CA GLY A 14 11.30 -7.70 1.65
C GLY A 14 11.04 -9.21 1.61
N THR A 15 11.42 -9.96 2.65
CA THR A 15 11.07 -11.37 2.86
C THR A 15 9.81 -11.57 3.71
N LEU A 16 9.22 -10.50 4.25
CA LEU A 16 7.86 -10.59 4.77
C LEU A 16 6.94 -10.77 3.58
N ASN A 17 6.46 -12.02 3.44
CA ASN A 17 5.36 -12.39 2.56
C ASN A 17 4.28 -11.27 2.60
N PRO A 18 3.82 -10.73 1.45
CA PRO A 18 2.76 -9.73 1.38
C PRO A 18 1.59 -10.01 2.33
N TRP A 19 1.25 -11.29 2.50
CA TRP A 19 0.29 -11.80 3.48
C TRP A 19 0.57 -11.39 4.95
N ASN A 20 1.81 -11.55 5.42
CA ASN A 20 2.18 -11.18 6.80
C ASN A 20 2.15 -9.66 6.99
N LEU A 21 2.54 -8.92 5.97
CA LEU A 21 2.51 -7.46 5.99
C LEU A 21 1.07 -6.94 6.01
N ALA A 22 0.20 -7.53 5.19
CA ALA A 22 -1.24 -7.30 5.19
C ALA A 22 -1.83 -7.54 6.58
N ARG A 23 -1.43 -8.62 7.25
CA ARG A 23 -1.87 -8.94 8.62
C ARG A 23 -1.42 -7.90 9.64
N LEU A 24 -0.17 -7.46 9.60
CA LEU A 24 0.36 -6.44 10.52
C LEU A 24 -0.34 -5.09 10.34
N ILE A 25 -0.52 -4.66 9.08
CA ILE A 25 -1.27 -3.46 8.74
C ILE A 25 -2.73 -3.63 9.19
N GLY A 26 -3.29 -4.81 8.91
CA GLY A 26 -4.54 -5.38 9.42
C GLY A 26 -4.83 -5.04 10.88
N GLN A 27 -3.83 -5.29 11.72
CA GLN A 27 -3.88 -5.13 13.17
C GLN A 27 -3.43 -3.74 13.66
N GLY A 28 -3.08 -2.82 12.75
CA GLY A 28 -2.56 -1.50 13.13
C GLY A 28 -1.15 -1.53 13.73
N VAL A 29 -0.38 -2.60 13.49
CA VAL A 29 0.93 -2.80 14.13
C VAL A 29 2.02 -2.13 13.30
N GLY A 30 2.71 -1.19 13.93
CA GLY A 30 3.91 -0.57 13.35
C GLY A 30 3.65 0.16 12.04
N LEU A 31 2.48 0.80 11.88
CA LEU A 31 2.03 1.44 10.63
C LEU A 31 3.07 2.40 10.02
N ALA A 32 3.80 3.13 10.86
CA ALA A 32 4.90 4.01 10.44
C ALA A 32 6.02 3.29 9.65
N TRP A 33 6.16 1.97 9.83
CA TRP A 33 7.15 1.13 9.16
C TRP A 33 6.52 0.15 8.16
N THR A 34 5.32 -0.36 8.45
CA THR A 34 4.66 -1.34 7.59
C THR A 34 4.02 -0.71 6.37
N LEU A 35 3.46 0.50 6.46
CA LEU A 35 2.86 1.19 5.31
C LEU A 35 3.89 1.57 4.23
N PRO A 36 5.06 2.16 4.56
CA PRO A 36 6.08 2.43 3.55
C PRO A 36 6.57 1.16 2.84
N VAL A 37 6.74 0.07 3.59
CA VAL A 37 7.17 -1.22 3.03
C VAL A 37 6.10 -1.82 2.12
N ALA A 38 4.82 -1.73 2.52
CA ALA A 38 3.72 -2.21 1.69
C ALA A 38 3.66 -1.47 0.36
N LEU A 39 3.92 -0.17 0.38
CA LEU A 39 4.02 0.65 -0.81
C LEU A 39 5.18 0.22 -1.71
N GLU A 40 6.38 0.00 -1.15
CA GLU A 40 7.53 -0.49 -1.94
C GLU A 40 7.21 -1.83 -2.63
N VAL A 41 6.58 -2.77 -1.91
CA VAL A 41 6.13 -4.06 -2.46
C VAL A 41 5.09 -3.86 -3.56
N LEU A 42 4.13 -2.96 -3.37
CA LEU A 42 3.13 -2.60 -4.38
C LEU A 42 3.79 -2.04 -5.64
N GLU A 43 4.70 -1.06 -5.51
CA GLU A 43 5.40 -0.44 -6.64
C GLU A 43 6.24 -1.45 -7.45
N GLU A 44 6.89 -2.41 -6.77
CA GLU A 44 7.64 -3.49 -7.43
C GLU A 44 6.73 -4.54 -8.10
N THR A 45 5.51 -4.72 -7.59
CA THR A 45 4.57 -5.75 -8.09
C THR A 45 3.75 -5.27 -9.28
N VAL A 46 3.36 -4.00 -9.34
CA VAL A 46 2.62 -3.37 -10.45
C VAL A 46 3.17 -3.70 -11.85
N PRO A 47 4.48 -3.54 -12.15
CA PRO A 47 4.99 -3.84 -13.48
C PRO A 47 4.89 -5.33 -13.82
N ARG A 48 5.11 -6.22 -12.84
CA ARG A 48 4.99 -7.68 -13.03
C ARG A 48 3.55 -8.13 -13.24
N LEU A 49 2.60 -7.41 -12.64
CA LEU A 49 1.17 -7.60 -12.82
C LEU A 49 0.73 -7.31 -14.25
N ALA A 50 1.24 -6.22 -14.85
CA ALA A 50 0.96 -5.87 -16.24
C ALA A 50 1.43 -6.97 -17.24
N GLU A 51 2.41 -7.79 -16.85
CA GLU A 51 2.89 -8.94 -17.62
C GLU A 51 2.05 -10.22 -17.40
N GLY A 52 0.93 -10.14 -16.68
CA GLY A 52 0.04 -11.28 -16.39
C GLY A 52 0.31 -11.96 -15.05
N GLY A 53 1.02 -11.30 -14.13
CA GLY A 53 1.17 -11.76 -12.75
C GLY A 53 -0.14 -11.72 -11.96
N PHE A 54 -0.29 -12.60 -10.96
CA PHE A 54 -1.41 -12.56 -10.03
C PHE A 54 -1.07 -11.65 -8.84
N TYR A 55 -1.99 -10.76 -8.47
CA TYR A 55 -1.85 -9.90 -7.32
C TYR A 55 -2.59 -10.50 -6.13
N ASP A 56 -1.89 -10.60 -5.00
CA ASP A 56 -2.51 -10.93 -3.74
C ASP A 56 -3.13 -9.64 -3.17
N ASP A 57 -4.43 -9.44 -3.40
CA ASP A 57 -5.16 -8.22 -3.02
C ASP A 57 -5.16 -7.96 -1.50
N ASP A 58 -4.86 -8.97 -0.68
CA ASP A 58 -4.84 -8.86 0.78
C ASP A 58 -3.97 -7.70 1.29
N LEU A 59 -2.82 -7.45 0.67
CA LEU A 59 -1.95 -6.35 1.07
C LEU A 59 -2.58 -4.98 0.77
N LEU A 60 -3.11 -4.81 -0.43
CA LEU A 60 -3.75 -3.56 -0.84
C LEU A 60 -5.04 -3.32 -0.07
N SER A 61 -5.88 -4.34 0.06
CA SER A 61 -7.07 -4.35 0.90
C SER A 61 -6.74 -3.98 2.35
N ALA A 62 -5.66 -4.52 2.92
CA ALA A 62 -5.26 -4.16 4.29
C ALA A 62 -4.84 -2.70 4.41
N VAL A 63 -4.14 -2.17 3.41
CA VAL A 63 -3.70 -0.76 3.34
C VAL A 63 -4.94 0.14 3.22
N VAL A 64 -5.70 0.07 2.14
CA VAL A 64 -6.84 0.96 1.85
C VAL A 64 -7.98 0.90 2.85
N ARG A 65 -8.16 -0.22 3.58
CA ARG A 65 -9.16 -0.34 4.65
C ARG A 65 -8.74 0.30 5.97
N ARG A 66 -7.54 0.90 6.07
CA ARG A 66 -7.15 1.65 7.26
C ARG A 66 -8.08 2.84 7.47
N GLU A 67 -8.29 3.16 8.75
CA GLU A 67 -9.15 4.26 9.17
C GLU A 67 -8.62 5.61 8.65
N PRO A 68 -9.52 6.55 8.29
CA PRO A 68 -9.15 7.90 7.84
C PRO A 68 -8.10 8.59 8.71
N ALA A 69 -8.21 8.44 10.04
CA ALA A 69 -7.27 9.00 11.01
C ALA A 69 -5.82 8.53 10.82
N THR A 70 -5.61 7.30 10.35
CA THR A 70 -4.25 6.81 10.00
C THR A 70 -3.65 7.64 8.88
N TRP A 71 -4.46 8.06 7.93
CA TRP A 71 -4.02 8.81 6.77
C TRP A 71 -3.90 10.31 7.01
N GLU A 72 -4.54 10.82 8.06
CA GLU A 72 -4.26 12.14 8.62
C GLU A 72 -2.93 12.16 9.36
N GLU A 73 -2.56 11.06 10.04
CA GLU A 73 -1.26 10.90 10.71
C GLU A 73 -0.10 10.72 9.71
N PHE A 74 -0.35 10.07 8.56
CA PHE A 74 0.64 9.81 7.52
C PHE A 74 0.22 10.35 6.13
N PRO A 75 0.10 11.68 5.95
CA PRO A 75 -0.43 12.28 4.72
C PRO A 75 0.45 12.03 3.49
N GLU A 76 1.78 11.99 3.66
CA GLU A 76 2.73 11.69 2.58
C GLU A 76 2.57 10.26 2.05
N ILE A 77 2.30 9.31 2.95
CA ILE A 77 2.08 7.91 2.57
C ILE A 77 0.73 7.78 1.87
N ALA A 78 -0.30 8.45 2.37
CA ALA A 78 -1.61 8.48 1.75
C ALA A 78 -1.55 9.00 0.31
N ARG A 79 -0.82 10.10 0.07
CA ARG A 79 -0.63 10.63 -1.28
C ARG A 79 0.01 9.60 -2.22
N ARG A 80 1.05 8.90 -1.75
CA ARG A 80 1.69 7.87 -2.57
C ARG A 80 0.76 6.71 -2.88
N VAL A 81 -0.08 6.29 -1.94
CA VAL A 81 -1.12 5.27 -2.19
C VAL A 81 -2.10 5.77 -3.25
N GLU A 82 -2.53 7.04 -3.19
CA GLU A 82 -3.39 7.66 -4.20
C GLU A 82 -2.74 7.68 -5.59
N GLU A 83 -1.43 7.92 -5.68
CA GLU A 83 -0.65 7.89 -6.93
C GLU A 83 -0.47 6.46 -7.48
N LEU A 84 -0.44 5.45 -6.60
CA LEU A 84 -0.27 4.03 -6.95
C LEU A 84 -1.58 3.37 -7.38
N LEU A 85 -2.69 3.69 -6.72
CA LEU A 85 -4.01 3.13 -6.99
C LEU A 85 -4.38 3.10 -8.48
N PRO A 86 -4.29 4.19 -9.27
CA PRO A 86 -4.68 4.16 -10.69
C PRO A 86 -3.86 3.15 -11.51
N ARG A 87 -2.59 2.90 -11.15
CA ARG A 87 -1.73 1.94 -11.87
C ARG A 87 -2.13 0.49 -11.59
N LEU A 88 -2.69 0.22 -10.40
CA LEU A 88 -3.26 -1.08 -10.05
C LEU A 88 -4.69 -1.24 -10.59
N THR A 89 -5.44 -0.13 -10.66
CA THR A 89 -6.83 -0.01 -11.17
C THR A 89 -6.94 -0.35 -12.65
N GLU A 90 -5.88 -0.14 -13.44
CA GLU A 90 -5.84 -0.51 -14.87
C GLU A 90 -5.96 -2.02 -15.11
N LEU A 91 -5.76 -2.85 -14.07
CA LEU A 91 -5.67 -4.30 -14.21
C LEU A 91 -6.86 -5.07 -13.60
N ASP A 92 -7.54 -4.53 -12.58
CA ASP A 92 -8.64 -5.24 -11.90
C ASP A 92 -9.87 -4.37 -11.56
N PRO A 93 -11.11 -4.79 -11.91
CA PRO A 93 -12.35 -4.06 -11.65
C PRO A 93 -12.85 -4.10 -10.20
N ASP A 94 -12.50 -5.11 -9.41
CA ASP A 94 -12.89 -5.19 -7.99
C ASP A 94 -12.11 -4.18 -7.17
N LEU A 95 -10.82 -4.06 -7.48
CA LEU A 95 -9.92 -3.10 -6.87
C LEU A 95 -10.35 -1.64 -7.11
N GLN A 96 -11.00 -1.34 -8.24
CA GLN A 96 -11.51 0.00 -8.51
C GLN A 96 -12.55 0.44 -7.47
N ARG A 97 -13.41 -0.47 -6.99
CA ARG A 97 -14.41 -0.13 -5.96
C ARG A 97 -13.75 0.19 -4.63
N ILE A 98 -12.67 -0.53 -4.31
CA ILE A 98 -11.91 -0.35 -3.08
C ILE A 98 -11.15 0.98 -3.11
N ALA A 99 -10.54 1.30 -4.25
CA ALA A 99 -9.85 2.57 -4.49
C ALA A 99 -10.80 3.78 -4.37
N ASP A 100 -12.00 3.66 -4.94
CA ASP A 100 -13.04 4.69 -4.87
C ASP A 100 -13.51 4.91 -3.43
N GLY A 101 -13.74 3.83 -2.68
CA GLY A 101 -14.07 3.90 -1.24
C GLY A 101 -12.99 4.58 -0.40
N PHE A 102 -11.72 4.31 -0.69
CA PHE A 102 -10.60 4.98 -0.02
C PHE A 102 -10.53 6.48 -0.32
N ARG A 103 -10.72 6.88 -1.59
CA ARG A 103 -10.79 8.31 -1.97
C ARG A 103 -12.00 9.01 -1.34
N GLY A 104 -13.15 8.35 -1.30
CA GLY A 104 -14.36 8.86 -0.65
C GLY A 104 -14.19 9.02 0.86
N ALA A 105 -13.48 8.11 1.52
CA ALA A 105 -13.19 8.20 2.96
C ALA A 105 -12.20 9.32 3.32
N ARG A 106 -11.34 9.72 2.38
CA ARG A 106 -10.43 10.88 2.53
C ARG A 106 -11.04 12.20 2.04
N GLY A 107 -12.19 12.15 1.36
CA GLY A 107 -12.81 13.27 0.69
C GLY A 107 -14.23 13.57 1.18
N GLN A 108 -14.35 14.27 2.31
CA GLN A 108 -15.20 15.46 2.37
C GLN A 108 -14.40 16.56 3.09
N PRO A 109 -14.29 17.79 2.53
CA PRO A 109 -14.12 18.97 3.37
C PRO A 109 -15.35 19.18 4.28
#